data_AF-A0A3D2KDD0-F1
#
_entry.id   AF-A0A3D2KDD0-F1
#
_cell.length_a   1.000
_cell.length_b   1.000
_cell.length_c   1.000
_cell.angle_alpha   90.00
_cell.angle_beta   90.00
_cell.angle_gamma   90.00
#
_symmetry.space_group_name_H-M   'P 1'
#
loop_
_entity.id
_entity.type
_entity.pdbx_description
1 polymer ?
#
loop_
_entity_poly.entity_id
_entity_poly.type
_entity_poly.pdbx_seq_one_letter_code
_entity_poly.pdbx_strand_id
1 'polypeptide(L)'
;MSPLFFNIKRTFEVLHIGGPDGEKGASTRYLSQRYAMPDKRVIGVLTDIGTEELGHEEMVSTIITQLTKNLTMKEIEESGFYQYYVDHTIGIWPQAASGTPFSTATLQSTGDAIADLHEDLAAEQKARLTYDNILRLCKDEPDVYDAIKFLRAREMVHYQRFGESLRLIQDDLDSKNFYAFNAGFDKKATCL
;
A
#
# COMPACT_ATOMS: atom_id res chain seq x y z
N MET A 1 -31.32 -9.09 11.41
CA MET A 1 -30.13 -9.45 10.61
C MET A 1 -29.16 -10.19 11.51
N SER A 2 -28.50 -11.25 11.04
CA SER A 2 -27.50 -11.93 11.85
C SER A 2 -26.25 -11.03 12.02
N PRO A 3 -25.47 -11.20 13.10
CA PRO A 3 -24.24 -10.43 13.31
C PRO A 3 -23.26 -10.54 12.13
N LEU A 4 -23.13 -11.75 11.56
CA LEU A 4 -22.27 -12.05 10.40
C LEU A 4 -22.57 -11.17 9.18
N PHE A 5 -23.85 -10.83 8.99
CA PHE A 5 -24.35 -10.04 7.87
C PHE A 5 -23.95 -8.56 7.93
N PHE A 6 -23.88 -8.03 9.14
CA PHE A 6 -23.42 -6.66 9.39
C PHE A 6 -21.90 -6.54 9.18
N ASN A 7 -21.18 -7.64 9.39
CA ASN A 7 -19.72 -7.72 9.35
C ASN A 7 -19.14 -7.71 7.93
N ILE A 8 -19.83 -8.34 6.98
CA ILE A 8 -19.38 -8.40 5.58
C ILE A 8 -19.50 -7.05 4.90
N LYS A 9 -20.60 -6.34 5.15
CA LYS A 9 -20.87 -5.04 4.52
C LYS A 9 -19.81 -3.97 4.84
N ARG A 10 -19.39 -3.86 6.11
CA ARG A 10 -18.41 -2.84 6.53
C ARG A 10 -16.97 -3.17 6.17
N THR A 11 -16.60 -4.44 6.26
CA THR A 11 -15.20 -4.84 6.16
C THR A 11 -14.82 -5.08 4.70
N PHE A 12 -15.74 -5.58 3.88
CA PHE A 12 -15.51 -5.77 2.44
C PHE A 12 -15.41 -4.43 1.69
N GLU A 13 -16.27 -3.45 1.99
CA GLU A 13 -16.23 -2.13 1.34
C GLU A 13 -14.90 -1.38 1.54
N VAL A 14 -14.07 -1.77 2.53
CA VAL A 14 -12.88 -1.00 2.91
C VAL A 14 -11.57 -1.78 2.77
N LEU A 15 -11.56 -3.11 2.92
CA LEU A 15 -10.36 -3.91 2.59
C LEU A 15 -10.25 -4.09 1.08
N HIS A 16 -9.30 -3.37 0.48
CA HIS A 16 -9.09 -3.36 -0.95
C HIS A 16 -7.60 -3.38 -1.24
N ILE A 17 -7.15 -4.40 -1.99
CA ILE A 17 -5.74 -4.63 -2.31
C ILE A 17 -5.21 -3.70 -3.42
N GLY A 18 -6.11 -3.08 -4.22
CA GLY A 18 -5.76 -2.50 -5.52
C GLY A 18 -5.85 -0.98 -5.63
N GLY A 19 -5.93 -0.26 -4.51
CA GLY A 19 -5.78 1.21 -4.52
C GLY A 19 -4.32 1.64 -4.73
N PRO A 20 -4.05 2.89 -5.14
CA PRO A 20 -2.69 3.45 -5.18
C PRO A 20 -1.93 3.34 -3.86
N ASP A 21 -2.69 3.39 -2.76
CA ASP A 21 -2.22 3.39 -1.38
C ASP A 21 -2.52 2.06 -0.68
N GLY A 22 -2.78 0.98 -1.46
CA GLY A 22 -2.87 -0.38 -0.92
C GLY A 22 -1.64 -1.22 -1.27
N GLU A 23 -1.57 -2.43 -0.72
CA GLU A 23 -0.36 -3.28 -0.73
C GLU A 23 0.16 -3.57 -2.15
N LYS A 24 -0.75 -3.65 -3.14
CA LYS A 24 -0.34 -3.83 -4.53
C LYS A 24 0.39 -2.61 -5.10
N GLY A 25 -0.07 -1.41 -4.75
CA GLY A 25 0.59 -0.17 -5.10
C GLY A 25 1.94 -0.05 -4.41
N ALA A 26 1.99 -0.33 -3.11
CA ALA A 26 3.20 -0.33 -2.29
C ALA A 26 4.28 -1.28 -2.84
N SER A 27 3.98 -2.58 -2.95
CA SER A 27 4.90 -3.59 -3.51
C SER A 27 5.41 -3.22 -4.91
N THR A 28 4.51 -2.84 -5.81
CA THR A 28 4.87 -2.48 -7.19
C THR A 28 5.80 -1.25 -7.23
N ARG A 29 5.50 -0.23 -6.42
CA ARG A 29 6.27 1.00 -6.32
C ARG A 29 7.71 0.72 -5.84
N TYR A 30 7.86 0.12 -4.66
CA TYR A 30 9.17 -0.06 -4.02
C TYR A 30 10.08 -1.02 -4.81
N LEU A 31 9.50 -2.11 -5.34
CA LEU A 31 10.24 -3.08 -6.16
C LEU A 31 10.67 -2.50 -7.52
N SER A 32 9.99 -1.46 -8.01
CA SER A 32 10.37 -0.75 -9.24
C SER A 32 11.47 0.28 -8.99
N GLN A 33 11.32 1.12 -7.98
CA GLN A 33 12.25 2.21 -7.67
C GLN A 33 13.66 1.72 -7.34
N ARG A 34 13.80 0.51 -6.74
CA ARG A 34 15.09 -0.06 -6.36
C ARG A 34 16.12 -0.15 -7.50
N TYR A 35 15.66 -0.23 -8.76
CA TYR A 35 16.57 -0.37 -9.91
C TYR A 35 17.27 0.94 -10.29
N ALA A 36 16.71 2.08 -9.91
CA ALA A 36 17.28 3.41 -10.16
C ALA A 36 17.90 4.03 -8.90
N MET A 37 17.60 3.50 -7.71
CA MET A 37 18.15 3.96 -6.43
C MET A 37 19.70 3.84 -6.40
N PRO A 38 20.45 4.94 -6.15
CA PRO A 38 21.91 4.92 -6.21
C PRO A 38 22.59 4.32 -4.97
N ASP A 39 21.94 4.36 -3.81
CA ASP A 39 22.49 3.86 -2.55
C ASP A 39 22.11 2.40 -2.29
N LYS A 40 23.11 1.51 -2.20
CA LYS A 40 22.92 0.07 -1.96
C LYS A 40 22.18 -0.25 -0.65
N ARG A 41 22.34 0.58 0.38
CA ARG A 41 21.62 0.43 1.66
C ARG A 41 20.13 0.64 1.44
N VAL A 42 19.78 1.68 0.69
CA VAL A 42 18.39 2.03 0.36
C VAL A 42 17.78 1.05 -0.65
N ILE A 43 18.56 0.53 -1.60
CA ILE A 43 18.13 -0.60 -2.45
C ILE A 43 17.71 -1.79 -1.59
N GLY A 44 18.46 -2.08 -0.52
CA GLY A 44 18.12 -3.13 0.45
C GLY A 44 16.77 -2.84 1.12
N VAL A 45 16.59 -1.63 1.65
CA VAL A 45 15.32 -1.21 2.28
C VAL A 45 14.13 -1.34 1.33
N LEU A 46 14.23 -0.82 0.10
CA LEU A 46 13.17 -0.92 -0.92
C LEU A 46 12.86 -2.38 -1.29
N THR A 47 13.89 -3.23 -1.36
CA THR A 47 13.71 -4.65 -1.66
C THR A 47 13.03 -5.39 -0.52
N ASP A 48 13.47 -5.16 0.72
CA ASP A 48 12.94 -5.83 1.89
C ASP A 48 11.48 -5.43 2.12
N ILE A 49 11.18 -4.13 2.13
CA ILE A 49 9.82 -3.62 2.32
C ILE A 49 8.93 -4.03 1.14
N GLY A 50 9.36 -3.79 -0.11
CA GLY A 50 8.56 -4.16 -1.28
C GLY A 50 8.27 -5.66 -1.39
N THR A 51 9.12 -6.52 -0.84
CA THR A 51 8.85 -7.97 -0.73
C THR A 51 7.89 -8.27 0.42
N GLU A 52 7.99 -7.57 1.54
CA GLU A 52 7.05 -7.67 2.65
C GLU A 52 5.62 -7.31 2.22
N GLU A 53 5.47 -6.26 1.40
CA GLU A 53 4.19 -5.80 0.84
C GLU A 53 3.46 -6.86 0.01
N LEU A 54 4.18 -7.76 -0.66
CA LEU A 54 3.56 -8.90 -1.34
C LEU A 54 2.92 -9.88 -0.34
N GLY A 55 3.52 -10.03 0.84
CA GLY A 55 2.94 -10.79 1.95
C GLY A 55 1.73 -10.09 2.55
N HIS A 56 1.74 -8.76 2.60
CA HIS A 56 0.58 -7.98 3.06
C HIS A 56 -0.59 -8.10 2.06
N GLU A 57 -0.30 -8.07 0.75
CA GLU A 57 -1.28 -8.37 -0.31
C GLU A 57 -1.92 -9.76 -0.10
N GLU A 58 -1.12 -10.78 0.25
CA GLU A 58 -1.62 -12.12 0.59
C GLU A 58 -2.50 -12.11 1.86
N MET A 59 -2.09 -11.40 2.91
CA MET A 59 -2.87 -11.27 4.15
C MET A 59 -4.24 -10.65 3.90
N VAL A 60 -4.29 -9.51 3.20
CA VAL A 60 -5.55 -8.81 2.87
C VAL A 60 -6.43 -9.68 1.98
N SER A 61 -5.86 -10.32 0.96
CA SER A 61 -6.58 -11.25 0.08
C SER A 61 -7.16 -12.43 0.85
N THR A 62 -6.44 -12.94 1.84
CA THR A 62 -6.88 -14.03 2.72
C THR A 62 -8.05 -13.59 3.59
N ILE A 63 -7.99 -12.40 4.19
CA ILE A 63 -9.09 -11.85 4.98
C ILE A 63 -10.36 -11.72 4.11
N ILE A 64 -10.24 -11.15 2.91
CA ILE A 64 -11.35 -11.01 1.96
C ILE A 64 -11.93 -12.38 1.61
N THR A 65 -11.09 -13.35 1.32
CA THR A 65 -11.51 -14.73 0.98
C THR A 65 -12.27 -15.37 2.14
N GLN A 66 -11.83 -15.18 3.38
CA GLN A 66 -12.49 -15.73 4.56
C GLN A 66 -13.84 -15.07 4.82
N LEU A 67 -13.94 -13.75 4.65
CA LEU A 67 -15.19 -12.98 4.82
C LEU A 67 -16.24 -13.29 3.75
N THR A 68 -15.81 -13.67 2.54
CA THR A 68 -16.71 -13.97 1.42
C THR A 68 -17.03 -15.46 1.29
N LYS A 69 -16.41 -16.31 2.11
CA LYS A 69 -16.57 -17.76 2.05
C LYS A 69 -18.01 -18.16 2.37
N ASN A 70 -18.59 -18.99 1.50
CA ASN A 70 -19.93 -19.59 1.66
C ASN A 70 -21.09 -18.58 1.73
N LEU A 71 -20.90 -17.36 1.24
CA LEU A 71 -21.99 -16.39 1.17
C LEU A 71 -23.18 -16.91 0.36
N THR A 72 -24.38 -16.75 0.90
CA THR A 72 -25.60 -17.03 0.12
C THR A 72 -25.96 -15.84 -0.78
N MET A 73 -26.74 -16.08 -1.83
CA MET A 73 -27.16 -15.02 -2.77
C MET A 73 -27.89 -13.86 -2.06
N LYS A 74 -28.70 -14.18 -1.04
CA LYS A 74 -29.35 -13.16 -0.21
C LYS A 74 -28.34 -12.26 0.50
N GLU A 75 -27.20 -12.82 0.92
CA GLU A 75 -26.15 -12.05 1.61
C GLU A 75 -25.34 -11.16 0.70
N ILE A 76 -25.09 -11.63 -0.51
CA ILE A 76 -24.47 -10.83 -1.56
C ILE A 76 -25.36 -9.62 -1.93
N GLU A 77 -26.68 -9.81 -2.05
CA GLU A 77 -27.62 -8.72 -2.35
C GLU A 77 -27.72 -7.69 -1.21
N GLU A 78 -27.92 -8.14 0.03
CA GLU A 78 -28.09 -7.26 1.19
C GLU A 78 -26.79 -6.51 1.59
N SER A 79 -25.62 -7.09 1.28
CA SER A 79 -24.30 -6.48 1.54
C SER A 79 -23.89 -5.41 0.52
N GLY A 80 -24.53 -5.31 -0.64
CA GLY A 80 -24.08 -4.43 -1.73
C GLY A 80 -22.91 -4.99 -2.54
N PHE A 81 -22.47 -6.23 -2.24
CA PHE A 81 -21.40 -6.93 -2.93
C PHE A 81 -21.81 -7.48 -4.31
N TYR A 82 -23.09 -7.35 -4.67
CA TYR A 82 -23.67 -7.87 -5.91
C TYR A 82 -22.89 -7.48 -7.19
N GLN A 83 -22.46 -6.23 -7.32
CA GLN A 83 -21.74 -5.79 -8.52
C GLN A 83 -20.41 -6.53 -8.69
N TYR A 84 -19.61 -6.59 -7.62
CA TYR A 84 -18.36 -7.34 -7.62
C TYR A 84 -18.61 -8.84 -7.86
N TYR A 85 -19.65 -9.41 -7.24
CA TYR A 85 -19.99 -10.82 -7.41
C TYR A 85 -20.38 -11.15 -8.87
N VAL A 86 -21.12 -10.28 -9.54
CA VAL A 86 -21.47 -10.49 -10.96
C VAL A 86 -20.24 -10.55 -11.84
N ASP A 87 -19.26 -9.68 -11.61
CA ASP A 87 -18.06 -9.59 -12.46
C ASP A 87 -16.99 -10.62 -12.06
N HIS A 88 -16.88 -10.96 -10.78
CA HIS A 88 -15.74 -11.69 -10.23
C HIS A 88 -16.13 -12.92 -9.40
N THR A 89 -17.42 -13.17 -9.19
CA THR A 89 -17.95 -14.21 -8.28
C THR A 89 -17.37 -14.02 -6.87
N ILE A 90 -16.33 -14.77 -6.51
CA ILE A 90 -15.60 -14.66 -5.24
C ILE A 90 -14.09 -14.53 -5.46
N GLY A 91 -13.66 -14.33 -6.70
CA GLY A 91 -12.26 -14.12 -7.04
C GLY A 91 -11.75 -12.82 -6.45
N ILE A 92 -10.46 -12.79 -6.12
CA ILE A 92 -9.79 -11.57 -5.67
C ILE A 92 -9.44 -10.73 -6.90
N TRP A 93 -10.05 -9.56 -7.02
CA TRP A 93 -9.85 -8.60 -8.08
C TRP A 93 -9.21 -7.32 -7.52
N PRO A 94 -7.99 -6.97 -7.93
CA PRO A 94 -7.32 -5.80 -7.40
C PRO A 94 -7.98 -4.49 -7.84
N GLN A 95 -8.75 -3.89 -6.93
CA GLN A 95 -9.37 -2.59 -7.09
C GLN A 95 -9.35 -1.81 -5.77
N ALA A 96 -9.59 -0.49 -5.84
CA ALA A 96 -9.86 0.35 -4.69
C ALA A 96 -11.31 0.20 -4.19
N ALA A 97 -11.58 0.72 -2.98
CA ALA A 97 -12.93 0.77 -2.41
C ALA A 97 -13.97 1.48 -3.29
N SER A 98 -13.53 2.41 -4.14
CA SER A 98 -14.37 3.08 -5.13
C SER A 98 -14.72 2.22 -6.35
N GLY A 99 -14.22 0.98 -6.43
CA GLY A 99 -14.35 0.10 -7.59
C GLY A 99 -13.34 0.39 -8.71
N THR A 100 -12.40 1.32 -8.52
CA THR A 100 -11.38 1.64 -9.52
C THR A 100 -10.33 0.52 -9.58
N PRO A 101 -10.12 -0.15 -10.73
CA PRO A 101 -9.11 -1.19 -10.85
C PRO A 101 -7.69 -0.67 -10.62
N PHE A 102 -6.82 -1.53 -10.10
CA PHE A 102 -5.41 -1.20 -9.95
C PHE A 102 -4.79 -0.86 -11.31
N SER A 103 -3.99 0.21 -11.35
CA SER A 103 -3.28 0.66 -12.54
C SER A 103 -1.97 1.30 -12.12
N THR A 104 -0.90 1.05 -12.87
CA THR A 104 0.38 1.74 -12.67
C THR A 104 0.28 3.26 -12.88
N ALA A 105 -0.81 3.74 -13.50
CA ALA A 105 -1.11 5.16 -13.61
C ALA A 105 -1.35 5.85 -12.25
N THR A 106 -1.53 5.10 -11.16
CA THR A 106 -1.86 5.63 -9.84
C THR A 106 -0.66 5.71 -8.88
N LEU A 107 0.52 5.25 -9.30
CA LEU A 107 1.78 5.30 -8.53
C LEU A 107 2.90 5.96 -9.35
N GLN A 108 4.03 6.27 -8.71
CA GLN A 108 5.21 6.84 -9.37
C GLN A 108 6.49 6.09 -9.03
N SER A 109 7.36 5.98 -10.03
CA SER A 109 8.74 5.48 -9.92
C SER A 109 9.57 6.27 -10.92
N THR A 110 10.18 7.35 -10.46
CA THR A 110 10.77 8.39 -11.31
C THR A 110 12.25 8.16 -11.60
N GLY A 111 12.93 7.42 -10.72
CA GLY A 111 14.37 7.22 -10.74
C GLY A 111 15.15 8.36 -10.10
N ASP A 112 14.49 9.40 -9.60
CA ASP A 112 15.09 10.37 -8.68
C ASP A 112 14.89 9.89 -7.23
N ALA A 113 16.00 9.64 -6.54
CA ALA A 113 15.97 9.04 -5.20
C ALA A 113 15.21 9.87 -4.17
N ILE A 114 15.25 11.21 -4.27
CA ILE A 114 14.56 12.09 -3.33
C ILE A 114 13.07 12.08 -3.64
N ALA A 115 12.68 12.24 -4.90
CA ALA A 115 11.29 12.21 -5.32
C ALA A 115 10.62 10.87 -4.97
N ASP A 116 11.30 9.76 -5.28
CA ASP A 116 10.78 8.41 -5.01
C ASP A 116 10.60 8.16 -3.51
N LEU A 117 11.58 8.52 -2.66
CA LEU A 117 11.44 8.34 -1.20
C LEU A 117 10.36 9.24 -0.58
N HIS A 118 10.07 10.41 -1.16
CA HIS A 118 8.94 11.24 -0.72
C HIS A 118 7.59 10.64 -1.12
N GLU A 119 7.49 10.07 -2.33
CA GLU A 119 6.33 9.30 -2.75
C GLU A 119 6.09 8.13 -1.79
N ASP A 120 7.15 7.40 -1.39
CA ASP A 120 7.06 6.27 -0.46
C ASP A 120 6.57 6.72 0.93
N LEU A 121 7.17 7.77 1.49
CA LEU A 121 6.71 8.37 2.76
C LEU A 121 5.24 8.79 2.71
N ALA A 122 4.79 9.35 1.58
CA ALA A 122 3.41 9.75 1.40
C ALA A 122 2.48 8.54 1.26
N ALA A 123 2.90 7.50 0.54
CA ALA A 123 2.16 6.25 0.36
C ALA A 123 1.88 5.58 1.72
N GLU A 124 2.90 5.35 2.53
CA GLU A 124 2.79 4.74 3.87
C GLU A 124 1.87 5.54 4.81
N GLN A 125 1.89 6.88 4.73
CA GLN A 125 1.00 7.70 5.55
C GLN A 125 -0.46 7.62 5.11
N LYS A 126 -0.72 7.47 3.81
CA LYS A 126 -2.07 7.27 3.27
C LYS A 126 -2.59 5.87 3.59
N ALA A 127 -1.75 4.84 3.45
CA ALA A 127 -2.08 3.46 3.81
C ALA A 127 -2.37 3.33 5.32
N ARG A 128 -1.51 3.88 6.20
CA ARG A 128 -1.80 3.98 7.64
C ARG A 128 -3.13 4.69 7.93
N LEU A 129 -3.48 5.76 7.21
CA LEU A 129 -4.76 6.45 7.37
C LEU A 129 -5.94 5.52 7.05
N THR A 130 -5.83 4.80 5.93
CA THR A 130 -6.81 3.81 5.51
C THR A 130 -7.00 2.75 6.58
N TYR A 131 -5.91 2.20 7.13
CA TYR A 131 -6.01 1.22 8.22
C TYR A 131 -6.59 1.78 9.52
N ASP A 132 -6.24 3.02 9.90
CA ASP A 132 -6.90 3.66 11.05
C ASP A 132 -8.42 3.77 10.82
N ASN A 133 -8.87 4.04 9.59
CA ASN A 133 -10.30 4.08 9.25
C ASN A 133 -10.94 2.69 9.34
N ILE A 134 -10.28 1.64 8.83
CA ILE A 134 -10.75 0.26 8.92
C ILE A 134 -10.89 -0.19 10.38
N LEU A 135 -9.91 0.11 11.25
CA LEU A 135 -9.93 -0.26 12.66
C LEU A 135 -11.16 0.28 13.41
N ARG A 136 -11.72 1.43 12.99
CA ARG A 136 -12.95 1.98 13.56
C ARG A 136 -14.19 1.17 13.17
N LEU A 137 -14.13 0.49 12.03
CA LEU A 137 -15.25 -0.27 11.46
C LEU A 137 -15.26 -1.72 11.91
N CYS A 138 -14.10 -2.32 12.18
CA CYS A 138 -13.95 -3.73 12.56
C CYS A 138 -13.65 -3.97 14.05
N LYS A 139 -13.81 -2.98 14.93
CA LYS A 139 -13.52 -3.09 16.37
C LYS A 139 -14.18 -4.27 17.10
N ASP A 140 -15.33 -4.71 16.60
CA ASP A 140 -16.13 -5.79 17.20
C ASP A 140 -15.79 -7.17 16.58
N GLU A 141 -14.80 -7.23 15.68
CA GLU A 141 -14.35 -8.42 14.94
C GLU A 141 -12.87 -8.71 15.25
N PRO A 142 -12.54 -9.40 16.36
CA PRO A 142 -11.17 -9.54 16.85
C PRO A 142 -10.19 -10.11 15.80
N ASP A 143 -10.60 -11.13 15.05
CA ASP A 143 -9.74 -11.81 14.08
C ASP A 143 -9.34 -10.89 12.92
N VAL A 144 -10.25 -10.02 12.47
CA VAL A 144 -9.95 -9.01 11.44
C VAL A 144 -9.20 -7.84 12.06
N TYR A 145 -9.64 -7.38 13.23
CA TYR A 145 -9.07 -6.24 13.92
C TYR A 145 -7.58 -6.43 14.21
N ASP A 146 -7.18 -7.60 14.70
CA ASP A 146 -5.80 -7.88 15.05
C ASP A 146 -4.90 -7.95 13.80
N ALA A 147 -5.39 -8.52 12.70
CA ALA A 147 -4.66 -8.53 11.43
C ALA A 147 -4.47 -7.11 10.86
N ILE A 148 -5.53 -6.29 10.87
CA ILE A 148 -5.44 -4.89 10.42
C ILE A 148 -4.54 -4.07 11.35
N LYS A 149 -4.58 -4.31 12.66
CA LYS A 149 -3.72 -3.64 13.63
C LYS A 149 -2.25 -3.97 13.41
N PHE A 150 -1.95 -5.20 13.00
CA PHE A 150 -0.61 -5.59 12.57
C PHE A 150 -0.17 -4.81 11.33
N LEU A 151 -0.95 -4.84 10.24
CA LEU A 151 -0.63 -4.13 8.99
C LEU A 151 -0.40 -2.63 9.26
N ARG A 152 -1.33 -2.00 9.99
CA ARG A 152 -1.22 -0.60 10.43
C ARG A 152 0.07 -0.28 11.19
N ALA A 153 0.59 -1.22 11.98
CA ALA A 153 1.85 -1.04 12.69
C ALA A 153 3.06 -1.16 11.75
N ARG A 154 2.97 -1.99 10.70
CA ARG A 154 4.00 -2.12 9.67
C ARG A 154 4.16 -0.83 8.86
N GLU A 155 3.06 -0.19 8.46
CA GLU A 155 3.07 1.12 7.78
C GLU A 155 3.91 2.18 8.54
N MET A 156 3.80 2.20 9.87
CA MET A 156 4.59 3.12 10.69
C MET A 156 6.08 2.78 10.66
N VAL A 157 6.42 1.50 10.66
CA VAL A 157 7.81 1.04 10.58
C VAL A 157 8.38 1.36 9.20
N HIS A 158 7.65 1.07 8.14
CA HIS A 158 8.03 1.36 6.76
C HIS A 158 8.21 2.86 6.54
N TYR A 159 7.25 3.69 6.98
CA TYR A 159 7.40 5.15 6.99
C TYR A 159 8.69 5.62 7.67
N GLN A 160 9.01 5.06 8.86
CA GLN A 160 10.24 5.41 9.56
C GLN A 160 11.50 4.97 8.78
N ARG A 161 11.49 3.77 8.18
CA ARG A 161 12.61 3.27 7.37
C ARG A 161 12.83 4.07 6.09
N PHE A 162 11.78 4.52 5.42
CA PHE A 162 11.90 5.44 4.29
C PHE A 162 12.41 6.81 4.74
N GLY A 163 12.02 7.29 5.93
CA GLY A 163 12.53 8.53 6.50
C GLY A 163 14.02 8.46 6.83
N GLU A 164 14.48 7.36 7.41
CA GLU A 164 15.90 7.07 7.62
C GLU A 164 16.65 7.00 6.29
N SER A 165 16.08 6.32 5.28
CA SER A 165 16.65 6.21 3.94
C SER A 165 16.78 7.56 3.24
N LEU A 166 15.76 8.41 3.34
CA LEU A 166 15.79 9.76 2.79
C LEU A 166 16.91 10.58 3.42
N ARG A 167 17.10 10.44 4.74
CA ARG A 167 18.21 11.11 5.44
C ARG A 167 19.57 10.62 4.96
N LEU A 168 19.75 9.31 4.80
CA LEU A 168 20.98 8.74 4.26
C LEU A 168 21.31 9.28 2.86
N ILE A 169 20.32 9.36 1.97
CA ILE A 169 20.49 9.95 0.64
C ILE A 169 20.89 11.42 0.74
N GLN A 170 20.23 12.20 1.60
CA GLN A 170 20.54 13.62 1.76
C GLN A 170 21.93 13.87 2.35
N ASP A 171 22.38 13.04 3.30
CA ASP A 171 23.70 13.15 3.94
C ASP A 171 24.84 12.83 2.97
N ASP A 172 24.62 11.94 1.99
CA ASP A 172 25.60 11.57 0.96
C ASP A 172 25.67 12.59 -0.20
N LEU A 173 24.65 13.46 -0.33
CA LEU A 173 24.59 14.47 -1.37
C LEU A 173 25.18 15.81 -0.91
N ASP A 174 25.61 16.65 -1.86
CA ASP A 174 26.07 18.00 -1.55
C ASP A 174 24.90 18.84 -1.01
N SER A 175 24.94 19.16 0.28
CA SER A 175 23.91 19.93 0.99
C SER A 175 23.61 21.29 0.38
N LYS A 176 24.51 21.84 -0.45
CA LYS A 176 24.32 23.11 -1.15
C LYS A 176 23.67 22.97 -2.53
N ASN A 177 23.48 21.74 -3.00
CA ASN A 177 23.30 21.46 -4.43
C ASN A 177 22.31 20.33 -4.77
N PHE A 178 21.87 19.53 -3.80
CA PHE A 178 21.10 18.31 -4.10
C PHE A 178 19.67 18.53 -4.65
N TYR A 179 19.15 19.76 -4.65
CA TYR A 179 17.92 20.15 -5.38
C TYR A 179 18.20 20.97 -6.66
N ALA A 180 19.46 21.30 -6.95
CA ALA A 180 19.79 22.18 -8.07
C ALA A 180 19.78 21.43 -9.42
N PHE A 181 19.96 20.12 -9.42
CA PHE A 181 20.06 19.28 -10.62
C PHE A 181 19.60 17.86 -10.36
N ASN A 182 19.41 17.08 -11.44
CA ASN A 182 19.02 15.68 -11.32
C ASN A 182 20.27 14.83 -11.06
N ALA A 183 20.44 14.31 -9.85
CA ALA A 183 21.63 13.55 -9.46
C ALA A 183 21.83 12.24 -10.27
N GLY A 184 20.78 11.74 -10.93
CA GLY A 184 20.87 10.61 -11.85
C GLY A 184 21.70 10.91 -13.10
N PHE A 185 21.63 12.14 -13.62
CA PHE A 185 22.29 12.55 -14.87
C PHE A 185 23.42 13.57 -14.64
N ASP A 186 23.25 14.50 -13.70
CA ASP A 186 24.05 15.73 -13.58
C ASP A 186 25.15 15.64 -12.51
N LYS A 187 25.85 14.50 -12.44
CA LYS A 187 26.83 14.16 -11.38
C LYS A 187 28.05 15.10 -11.28
N LYS A 188 28.22 16.03 -12.22
CA LYS A 188 29.34 16.97 -12.33
C LYS A 188 28.89 18.38 -12.71
N ALA A 189 27.66 18.77 -12.36
CA ALA A 189 27.22 20.13 -12.59
C ALA A 189 28.05 21.09 -11.72
N THR A 190 29.00 21.77 -12.35
CA THR A 190 29.57 23.01 -11.81
C THR A 190 28.42 23.99 -11.64
N CYS A 191 28.22 24.47 -10.41
CA CYS A 191 27.13 25.36 -9.99
C CYS A 191 26.66 26.29 -11.12
N LEU A 192 25.35 26.28 -11.39
CA LEU A 192 24.66 27.37 -12.11
C LEU A 192 24.53 28.60 -11.21
#